data_AF-A0A5B7KK86-F1
#
_entry.id   AF-A0A5B7KK86-F1
#
_cell.length_a   1.000
_cell.length_b   1.000
_cell.length_c   1.000
_cell.angle_alpha   90.00
_cell.angle_beta   90.00
_cell.angle_gamma   90.00
#
_symmetry.space_group_name_H-M   'P 1'
#
loop_
_entity.id
_entity.type
_entity.pdbx_description
1 polymer ?
#
loop_
_entity_poly.entity_id
_entity_poly.type
_entity_poly.pdbx_seq_one_letter_code
_entity_poly.pdbx_strand_id
1 'polypeptide(L)'
;MEVLLPKLSQIISGVAPCVFDIDVLIRSATIKFIETLLLKVGSHVEPYFSVLATHLSCAMVHLNTGVQADSLRLINLFVRHTPTLLARHANTLINNFINLISRKVRGWY
;
A
#
# COMPACT_ATOMS: atom_id res chain seq x y z
N MET A 1 -1.82 12.36 19.83
CA MET A 1 -1.38 10.95 19.78
C MET A 1 -2.30 10.07 20.61
N GLU A 2 -2.67 10.51 21.82
CA GLU A 2 -3.50 9.78 22.79
C GLU A 2 -4.82 9.20 22.24
N VAL A 3 -5.52 9.92 21.36
CA VAL A 3 -6.77 9.42 20.74
C VAL A 3 -6.53 8.54 19.50
N LEU A 4 -5.39 8.68 18.83
CA LEU A 4 -5.12 8.05 17.54
C LEU A 4 -4.58 6.62 17.69
N LEU A 5 -3.61 6.41 18.59
CA LEU A 5 -2.94 5.12 18.75
C LEU A 5 -3.90 3.97 19.11
N PRO A 6 -4.86 4.14 20.05
CA PRO A 6 -5.80 3.07 20.38
C PRO A 6 -6.70 2.65 19.22
N LYS A 7 -6.90 3.53 18.23
CA LYS A 7 -7.77 3.31 17.06
C LYS A 7 -6.99 2.89 15.82
N LEU A 8 -5.66 2.78 15.89
CA LEU A 8 -4.82 2.60 14.71
C LEU A 8 -5.14 1.30 13.95
N SER A 9 -5.41 0.21 14.68
CA SER A 9 -5.88 -1.06 14.09
C SER A 9 -7.16 -0.90 13.27
N GLN A 10 -8.17 -0.22 13.83
CA GLN A 10 -9.45 0.02 13.16
C GLN A 10 -9.28 0.92 11.94
N ILE A 11 -8.47 1.97 12.06
CA ILE A 11 -8.19 2.90 10.96
C ILE A 11 -7.50 2.17 9.80
N ILE A 12 -6.43 1.43 10.08
CA ILE A 12 -5.69 0.70 9.04
C ILE A 12 -6.59 -0.36 8.39
N SER A 13 -7.36 -1.11 9.19
CA SER A 13 -8.28 -2.13 8.66
C SER A 13 -9.41 -1.54 7.81
N GLY A 14 -9.89 -0.33 8.13
CA GLY A 14 -10.92 0.34 7.34
C GLY A 14 -10.38 0.98 6.06
N VAL A 15 -9.14 1.47 6.08
CA VAL A 15 -8.54 2.21 4.95
C VAL A 15 -7.82 1.30 3.97
N ALA A 16 -7.23 0.19 4.42
CA ALA A 16 -6.45 -0.70 3.56
C ALA A 16 -7.26 -1.26 2.36
N PRO A 17 -8.55 -1.64 2.48
CA PRO A 17 -9.36 -2.07 1.34
C PRO A 17 -9.57 -0.99 0.28
N CYS A 18 -9.57 0.29 0.68
CA CYS A 18 -9.82 1.40 -0.24
C CYS A 18 -8.70 1.58 -1.28
N VAL A 19 -7.55 0.91 -1.15
CA VAL A 19 -6.45 0.98 -2.14
C VAL A 19 -6.81 0.35 -3.48
N PHE A 20 -7.87 -0.46 -3.54
CA PHE A 20 -8.40 -1.06 -4.75
C PHE A 20 -9.87 -0.68 -5.02
N ASP A 21 -10.32 0.44 -4.45
CA ASP A 21 -11.65 1.00 -4.72
C ASP A 21 -11.88 1.22 -6.23
N ILE A 22 -13.12 1.09 -6.68
CA ILE A 22 -13.49 1.32 -8.07
C ILE A 22 -13.26 2.78 -8.48
N ASP A 23 -13.46 3.72 -7.56
CA ASP A 23 -13.25 5.15 -7.78
C ASP A 23 -11.78 5.54 -7.60
N VAL A 24 -11.20 6.16 -8.63
CA VAL A 24 -9.83 6.67 -8.62
C VAL A 24 -9.60 7.77 -7.59
N LEU A 25 -10.63 8.58 -7.30
CA LEU A 25 -10.55 9.64 -6.29
C LEU A 25 -10.42 9.05 -4.89
N ILE A 26 -11.16 7.97 -4.61
CA ILE A 26 -11.04 7.23 -3.34
C ILE A 26 -9.64 6.65 -3.23
N ARG A 27 -9.15 5.91 -4.23
CA ARG A 27 -7.79 5.33 -4.18
C ARG A 27 -6.71 6.39 -3.98
N SER A 28 -6.81 7.52 -4.67
CA SER A 28 -5.86 8.63 -4.56
C SER A 28 -5.88 9.27 -3.17
N ALA A 29 -7.07 9.49 -2.60
CA ALA A 29 -7.23 9.98 -1.24
C ALA A 29 -6.70 8.99 -0.20
N THR A 30 -6.97 7.70 -0.38
CA THR A 30 -6.48 6.60 0.47
C THR A 30 -4.95 6.58 0.52
N ILE A 31 -4.26 6.65 -0.62
CA ILE A 31 -2.79 6.64 -0.65
C ILE A 31 -2.22 7.86 0.09
N LYS A 32 -2.78 9.06 -0.12
CA LYS A 32 -2.38 10.29 0.59
C LYS A 32 -2.65 10.21 2.09
N PHE A 33 -3.78 9.63 2.47
CA PHE A 33 -4.13 9.41 3.87
C PHE A 33 -3.13 8.44 4.53
N ILE A 34 -2.81 7.32 3.88
CA ILE A 34 -1.80 6.37 4.37
C ILE A 34 -0.46 7.09 4.56
N GLU A 35 0.01 7.89 3.60
CA GLU A 35 1.24 8.67 3.74
C GLU A 35 1.21 9.56 4.99
N THR A 36 0.13 10.32 5.14
CA THR A 36 -0.06 11.23 6.29
C THR A 36 -0.10 10.46 7.60
N LEU A 37 -0.76 9.29 7.62
CA LEU A 37 -0.85 8.42 8.79
C LEU A 37 0.53 7.89 9.17
N LEU A 38 1.30 7.36 8.23
CA LEU A 38 2.66 6.87 8.48
C LEU A 38 3.56 7.95 9.09
N LEU A 39 3.52 9.16 8.53
CA LEU A 39 4.26 10.31 9.06
C LEU A 39 3.80 10.69 10.48
N LYS A 40 2.51 10.51 10.79
CA LYS A 40 1.96 10.88 12.10
C LYS A 40 2.23 9.86 13.19
N VAL A 41 2.19 8.56 12.87
CA VAL A 41 2.31 7.47 13.86
C VAL A 41 3.72 6.89 13.96
N GLY A 42 4.55 7.05 12.92
CA GLY A 42 5.92 6.54 12.90
C GLY A 42 5.98 5.03 13.13
N SER A 43 6.83 4.60 14.07
CA SER A 43 7.03 3.18 14.40
C SER A 43 5.78 2.48 14.93
N HIS A 44 4.77 3.20 15.43
CA HIS A 44 3.54 2.59 15.93
C HIS A 44 2.71 1.88 14.83
N VAL A 45 3.04 2.06 13.55
CA VAL A 45 2.44 1.30 12.44
C VAL A 45 2.91 -0.16 12.39
N GLU A 46 4.07 -0.48 12.96
CA GLU A 46 4.74 -1.78 12.81
C GLU A 46 3.82 -2.99 13.08
N PRO A 47 3.00 -3.04 14.16
CA PRO A 47 2.13 -4.17 14.43
C PRO A 47 1.04 -4.40 13.37
N TYR A 48 0.74 -3.38 12.56
CA TYR A 48 -0.36 -3.36 11.60
C TYR A 48 0.11 -3.36 10.15
N PHE A 49 1.42 -3.27 9.91
CA PHE A 49 1.99 -3.13 8.57
C PHE A 49 1.68 -4.34 7.67
N SER A 50 1.52 -5.53 8.25
CA SER A 50 1.14 -6.74 7.50
C SER A 50 -0.20 -6.57 6.77
N VAL A 51 -1.16 -5.82 7.33
CA VAL A 51 -2.43 -5.51 6.68
C VAL A 51 -2.19 -4.69 5.42
N LEU A 52 -1.38 -3.63 5.51
CA LEU A 52 -1.01 -2.79 4.38
C LEU A 52 -0.24 -3.57 3.30
N ALA A 53 0.70 -4.43 3.71
CA ALA A 53 1.46 -5.27 2.81
C ALA A 53 0.58 -6.28 2.06
N THR A 54 -0.37 -6.94 2.74
CA THR A 54 -1.34 -7.84 2.10
C THR A 54 -2.17 -7.11 1.05
N HIS A 55 -2.70 -5.93 1.38
CA HIS A 55 -3.53 -5.16 0.45
C HIS A 55 -2.72 -4.63 -0.74
N LEU A 56 -1.47 -4.21 -0.52
CA LEU A 56 -0.55 -3.87 -1.60
C LEU A 56 -0.30 -5.08 -2.52
N SER A 57 -0.08 -6.27 -1.95
CA SER A 57 0.10 -7.52 -2.69
C SER A 57 -1.09 -7.80 -3.61
N CYS A 58 -2.33 -7.69 -3.08
CA CYS A 58 -3.56 -7.82 -3.85
C CYS A 58 -3.68 -6.76 -4.95
N ALA A 59 -3.37 -5.50 -4.65
CA ALA A 59 -3.46 -4.40 -5.61
C ALA A 59 -2.53 -4.58 -6.81
N MET A 60 -1.34 -5.14 -6.61
CA MET A 60 -0.36 -5.38 -7.69
C MET A 60 -0.82 -6.43 -8.71
N VAL A 61 -1.63 -7.41 -8.28
CA VAL A 61 -2.15 -8.47 -9.14
C VAL A 61 -3.63 -8.27 -9.53
N HIS A 62 -4.20 -7.12 -9.17
CA HIS A 62 -5.61 -6.81 -9.39
C HIS A 62 -5.97 -6.75 -10.89
N LEU A 63 -7.20 -7.11 -11.26
CA LEU A 63 -7.62 -7.12 -12.67
C LEU A 63 -7.69 -5.73 -13.31
N ASN A 64 -7.97 -4.70 -12.49
CA ASN A 64 -8.01 -3.30 -12.93
C ASN A 64 -6.59 -2.71 -13.03
N THR A 65 -6.18 -2.30 -14.23
CA THR A 65 -4.85 -1.72 -14.50
C THR A 65 -4.60 -0.37 -13.82
N GLY A 66 -5.66 0.39 -13.53
CA GLY A 66 -5.61 1.60 -12.71
C GLY A 66 -5.24 1.30 -11.26
N VAL A 67 -5.86 0.26 -10.67
CA VAL A 67 -5.48 -0.23 -9.34
C VAL A 67 -4.02 -0.71 -9.32
N GLN A 68 -3.60 -1.46 -10.35
CA GLN A 68 -2.21 -1.87 -10.48
C GLN A 68 -1.26 -0.66 -10.58
N ALA A 69 -1.62 0.40 -11.33
CA ALA A 69 -0.81 1.62 -11.41
C ALA A 69 -0.70 2.33 -10.04
N ASP A 70 -1.81 2.43 -9.31
CA ASP A 70 -1.83 3.03 -7.98
C ASP A 70 -1.03 2.20 -6.95
N SER A 71 -0.97 0.88 -7.10
CA SER A 71 -0.13 0.01 -6.26
C SER A 71 1.37 0.35 -6.37
N LEU A 72 1.85 0.80 -7.53
CA LEU A 72 3.23 1.25 -7.72
C LEU A 72 3.51 2.56 -6.96
N ARG A 73 2.49 3.42 -6.80
CA ARG A 73 2.60 4.62 -5.97
C ARG A 73 2.67 4.25 -4.49
N LEU A 74 1.87 3.26 -4.07
CA LEU A 74 1.83 2.78 -2.70
C LEU A 74 3.13 2.07 -2.28
N ILE A 75 3.70 1.21 -3.11
CA ILE A 75 5.00 0.59 -2.79
C ILE A 75 6.12 1.63 -2.69
N ASN A 76 6.14 2.63 -3.58
CA ASN A 76 7.09 3.74 -3.51
C ASN A 76 6.95 4.57 -2.22
N LEU A 77 5.72 4.78 -1.76
CA LEU A 77 5.43 5.38 -0.46
C LEU A 77 6.04 4.53 0.68
N PHE A 78 5.88 3.21 0.67
CA PHE A 78 6.48 2.35 1.69
C PHE A 78 8.01 2.30 1.63
N VAL A 79 8.61 2.36 0.43
CA VAL A 79 10.08 2.48 0.28
C VAL A 79 10.58 3.76 0.96
N ARG A 80 9.86 4.87 0.82
CA ARG A 80 10.26 6.17 1.41
C ARG A 80 10.05 6.25 2.92
N HIS A 81 8.93 5.74 3.42
CA HIS A 81 8.51 6.01 4.81
C HIS A 81 8.68 4.80 5.75
N THR A 82 8.71 3.58 5.22
CA THR A 82 8.77 2.34 6.01
C THR A 82 9.64 1.25 5.36
N PRO A 83 10.87 1.54 4.91
CA PRO A 83 11.68 0.60 4.13
C PRO A 83 12.01 -0.69 4.88
N THR A 84 12.26 -0.60 6.19
CA THR A 84 12.58 -1.76 7.04
C THR A 84 11.38 -2.70 7.19
N LEU A 85 10.17 -2.15 7.33
CA LEU A 85 8.94 -2.94 7.42
C LEU A 85 8.58 -3.57 6.07
N LEU A 86 8.79 -2.84 4.97
CA LEU A 86 8.63 -3.35 3.61
C LEU A 86 9.58 -4.53 3.35
N ALA A 87 10.84 -4.42 3.75
CA ALA A 87 11.85 -5.46 3.57
C ALA A 87 11.47 -6.78 4.25
N ARG A 88 10.84 -6.73 5.44
CA ARG A 88 10.33 -7.93 6.14
C ARG A 88 9.25 -8.70 5.36
N HIS A 89 8.60 -8.05 4.40
CA HIS A 89 7.55 -8.62 3.54
C HIS A 89 8.01 -8.83 2.09
N ALA A 90 9.31 -8.64 1.82
CA ALA A 90 9.85 -8.63 0.45
C ALA A 90 9.59 -9.95 -0.30
N ASN A 91 9.67 -11.10 0.36
CA ASN A 91 9.49 -12.41 -0.27
C ASN A 91 8.17 -12.53 -1.06
N THR A 92 7.10 -11.90 -0.56
CA THR A 92 5.80 -11.90 -1.25
C THR A 92 5.68 -10.72 -2.21
N LEU A 93 6.12 -9.53 -1.79
CA LEU A 93 5.90 -8.29 -2.55
C LEU A 93 6.78 -8.19 -3.79
N ILE A 94 8.02 -8.68 -3.74
CA ILE A 94 8.99 -8.52 -4.83
C ILE A 94 8.54 -9.27 -6.09
N ASN A 95 8.01 -10.49 -5.93
CA ASN A 95 7.53 -11.28 -7.05
C ASN A 95 6.36 -10.59 -7.75
N ASN A 96 5.41 -10.08 -6.99
CA ASN A 96 4.26 -9.35 -7.55
C ASN A 96 4.67 -8.04 -8.21
N PHE A 97 5.61 -7.30 -7.61
CA PHE A 97 6.15 -6.07 -8.17
C PHE A 97 6.87 -6.32 -9.51
N ILE A 98 7.82 -7.26 -9.54
CA ILE A 98 8.59 -7.59 -10.76
C ILE A 98 7.67 -8.09 -11.86
N ASN A 99 6.70 -8.95 -11.53
CA ASN A 99 5.71 -9.43 -12.50
C ASN A 99 4.87 -8.28 -13.08
N LEU A 100 4.41 -7.35 -12.24
CA LEU A 100 3.61 -6.21 -12.67
C LEU A 100 4.37 -5.30 -13.63
N ILE A 101 5.59 -4.89 -13.26
CA ILE A 101 6.38 -3.99 -14.13
C ILE A 101 6.81 -4.70 -15.42
N SER A 102 7.11 -6.01 -15.36
CA SER A 102 7.50 -6.79 -16.54
C SER A 102 6.37 -6.97 -17.55
N ARG A 103 5.11 -7.05 -17.09
CA ARG A 103 3.92 -7.10 -17.96
C ARG A 103 3.66 -5.73 -18.60
N LYS A 104 3.77 -4.66 -17.82
CA LYS A 104 3.58 -3.30 -18.36
C LYS A 104 4.58 -2.96 -19.46
N VAL A 105 5.85 -3.38 -19.34
CA VAL A 105 6.87 -3.14 -20.38
C VAL A 105 6.51 -3.79 -21.73
N ARG A 106 5.79 -4.91 -21.75
CA ARG A 106 5.41 -5.59 -23.01
C ARG A 106 4.26 -4.92 -23.78
N GLY A 107 3.50 -4.03 -23.13
CA GLY A 107 2.38 -3.32 -23.77
C GLY A 107 2.77 -2.02 -24.48
N TRP A 108 4.06 -1.74 -24.63
CA TRP A 108 4.61 -0.51 -25.26
C TRP A 108 5.25 -0.78 -26.63
N TYR A 109 4.98 -1.95 -27.21
CA TYR A 109 5.37 -2.34 -28.57
C TYR A 109 4.13 -2.65 -29.40
#